data_AF-A0A519L8T5-F1
#
_entry.id   AF-A0A519L8T5-F1
#
_cell.length_a   1.000
_cell.length_b   1.000
_cell.length_c   1.000
_cell.angle_alpha   90.00
_cell.angle_beta   90.00
_cell.angle_gamma   90.00
#
_symmetry.space_group_name_H-M   'P 1'
#
loop_
_entity.id
_entity.type
_entity.pdbx_description
1 polymer ?
#
loop_
_entity_poly.entity_id
_entity_poly.type
_entity_poly.pdbx_seq_one_letter_code
_entity_poly.pdbx_strand_id
1 'polypeptide(L)'
;MIKTLLPLATLALLATTGPAAAQDTVRVPFGDLDLSTSAGAAAFDARVSAEARDACLRGPRLVDTVCVRRVTREAVRQLPQSRQDDYARARRVAPISAEIAPAWPA
;
A
#
# COMPACT_ATOMS: atom_id res chain seq x y z
N MET A 1 14.03 -2.66 -35.78
CA MET A 1 12.96 -2.32 -34.83
C MET A 1 12.26 -3.61 -34.41
N ILE A 2 12.63 -4.19 -33.27
CA ILE A 2 11.90 -5.30 -32.63
C ILE A 2 11.69 -4.92 -31.17
N LYS A 3 10.44 -5.06 -30.74
CA LYS A 3 9.83 -4.49 -29.56
C LYS A 3 9.76 -5.53 -28.46
N THR A 4 10.07 -5.09 -27.23
CA THR A 4 9.69 -5.65 -25.92
C THR A 4 10.17 -7.07 -25.58
N LEU A 5 10.70 -7.25 -24.37
CA LEU A 5 10.14 -8.16 -23.37
C LEU A 5 10.73 -7.82 -21.98
N LEU A 6 9.80 -7.61 -21.04
CA LEU A 6 9.96 -7.33 -19.61
C LEU A 6 10.69 -8.48 -18.89
N PRO A 7 11.64 -8.24 -17.97
CA PRO A 7 11.99 -9.25 -16.98
C PRO A 7 11.22 -9.02 -15.68
N LEU A 8 10.46 -10.06 -15.34
CA LEU A 8 9.91 -10.37 -14.02
C LEU A 8 11.00 -10.33 -12.95
N ALA A 9 10.74 -9.67 -11.82
CA ALA A 9 11.44 -9.91 -10.57
C ALA A 9 10.46 -9.80 -9.40
N THR A 10 9.77 -10.89 -9.14
CA THR A 10 9.06 -11.16 -7.89
C THR A 10 10.07 -11.56 -6.82
N LEU A 11 10.22 -10.74 -5.77
CA LEU A 11 10.80 -11.16 -4.49
C LEU A 11 9.96 -10.56 -3.35
N ALA A 12 8.91 -11.28 -2.97
CA ALA A 12 8.16 -11.02 -1.76
C ALA A 12 8.90 -11.66 -0.58
N LEU A 13 9.73 -10.90 0.12
CA LEU A 13 10.16 -11.26 1.48
C LEU A 13 9.16 -10.65 2.47
N LEU A 14 8.21 -11.47 2.92
CA LEU A 14 7.34 -11.18 4.05
C LEU A 14 8.12 -11.42 5.35
N ALA A 15 8.77 -10.38 5.87
CA ALA A 15 9.24 -10.38 7.24
C ALA A 15 8.08 -9.93 8.14
N THR A 16 7.29 -10.88 8.62
CA THR A 16 6.27 -10.66 9.65
C THR A 16 6.94 -10.58 11.02
N THR A 17 7.34 -9.39 11.45
CA THR A 17 7.68 -9.13 12.86
C THR A 17 6.41 -8.72 13.60
N GLY A 18 5.86 -9.65 14.38
CA GLY A 18 4.74 -9.42 15.31
C GLY A 18 5.09 -8.48 16.47
N PRO A 19 4.11 -8.12 17.32
CA PRO A 19 4.00 -6.80 17.90
C PRO A 19 4.87 -6.64 19.16
N ALA A 20 5.74 -5.64 19.15
CA ALA A 20 6.31 -5.08 20.36
C ALA A 20 5.43 -3.89 20.78
N ALA A 21 4.55 -4.13 21.75
CA ALA A 21 3.72 -3.11 22.37
C ALA A 21 4.60 -2.10 23.12
N ALA A 22 5.00 -1.01 22.47
CA ALA A 22 5.57 0.17 23.12
C ALA A 22 5.50 1.36 22.15
N GLN A 23 4.54 2.27 22.40
CA GLN A 23 4.33 3.54 21.69
C GLN A 23 3.91 3.34 20.23
N ASP A 24 2.59 3.27 19.95
CA ASP A 24 1.93 2.94 18.66
C ASP A 24 2.38 3.82 17.48
N THR A 25 3.62 3.64 17.05
CA THR A 25 4.19 4.21 15.85
C THR A 25 4.07 3.15 14.78
N VAL A 26 3.04 3.26 13.94
CA VAL A 26 2.87 2.38 12.77
C VAL A 26 4.00 2.68 11.78
N ARG A 27 5.01 1.80 11.76
CA ARG A 27 6.18 1.93 10.88
C ARG A 27 5.95 1.14 9.61
N VAL A 28 5.63 1.83 8.51
CA VAL A 28 5.44 1.20 7.21
C VAL A 28 6.71 1.40 6.36
N PRO A 29 7.50 0.34 6.09
CA PRO A 29 8.64 0.44 5.20
C PRO A 29 8.15 0.64 3.75
N PHE A 30 8.69 1.68 3.10
CA PHE A 30 8.38 2.04 1.71
C PHE A 30 9.63 2.18 0.83
N GLY A 31 10.83 1.97 1.38
CA GLY A 31 12.10 2.18 0.67
C GLY A 31 12.31 1.24 -0.52
N ASP A 32 11.61 0.11 -0.53
CA ASP A 32 11.58 -0.89 -1.59
C ASP A 32 10.49 -0.61 -2.65
N LEU A 33 9.62 0.37 -2.42
CA LEU A 33 8.51 0.71 -3.32
C LEU A 33 8.86 1.90 -4.20
N ASP A 34 8.56 1.76 -5.50
CA ASP A 34 8.59 2.89 -6.41
C ASP A 34 7.24 3.63 -6.41
N LEU A 35 7.14 4.64 -5.55
CA LEU A 35 5.94 5.46 -5.39
C LEU A 35 5.61 6.33 -6.61
N SER A 36 6.52 6.44 -7.59
CA SER A 36 6.24 7.13 -8.85
C SER A 36 5.34 6.33 -9.80
N THR A 37 5.18 5.02 -9.53
CA THR A 37 4.34 4.11 -10.31
C THR A 37 3.00 3.84 -9.62
N SER A 38 1.96 3.58 -10.42
CA SER A 38 0.65 3.20 -9.89
C SER A 38 0.70 1.89 -9.08
N ALA A 39 1.51 0.93 -9.51
CA ALA A 39 1.70 -0.34 -8.81
C ALA A 39 2.40 -0.15 -7.46
N GLY A 40 3.46 0.66 -7.38
CA GLY A 40 4.16 0.94 -6.13
C GLY A 40 3.32 1.77 -5.16
N ALA A 41 2.56 2.75 -5.65
CA ALA A 41 1.59 3.50 -4.84
C ALA A 41 0.48 2.60 -4.29
N ALA A 42 -0.06 1.67 -5.10
CA ALA A 42 -1.06 0.70 -4.66
C ALA A 42 -0.50 -0.30 -3.63
N ALA A 43 0.75 -0.76 -3.82
CA ALA A 43 1.43 -1.62 -2.87
C ALA A 43 1.68 -0.91 -1.52
N PHE A 44 2.02 0.38 -1.56
CA PHE A 44 2.14 1.20 -0.36
C PHE A 44 0.79 1.30 0.36
N ASP A 45 -0.28 1.63 -0.34
CA ASP A 45 -1.63 1.70 0.25
C ASP A 45 -2.07 0.37 0.88
N ALA A 46 -1.78 -0.75 0.21
CA ALA A 46 -2.09 -2.07 0.72
C ALA A 46 -1.35 -2.35 2.04
N ARG A 47 -0.05 -2.04 2.11
CA ARG A 47 0.75 -2.19 3.34
C ARG A 47 0.23 -1.31 4.46
N VAL A 48 0.03 -0.03 4.18
CA VAL A 48 -0.49 0.91 5.17
C VAL A 48 -1.87 0.46 5.67
N SER A 49 -2.72 -0.06 4.79
CA SER A 49 -4.04 -0.56 5.19
C SER A 49 -3.98 -1.81 6.06
N ALA A 50 -3.02 -2.70 5.84
CA ALA A 50 -2.83 -3.91 6.65
C ALA A 50 -2.37 -3.55 8.07
N GLU A 51 -1.35 -2.70 8.16
CA GLU A 51 -0.82 -2.20 9.44
C GLU A 51 -1.85 -1.33 10.19
N ALA A 52 -2.59 -0.50 9.45
CA ALA A 52 -3.65 0.32 10.04
C ALA A 52 -4.79 -0.54 10.58
N ARG A 53 -5.16 -1.63 9.91
CA ARG A 53 -6.18 -2.57 10.44
C ARG A 53 -5.70 -3.18 11.75
N ASP A 54 -4.44 -3.59 11.83
CA ASP A 54 -3.88 -4.14 13.07
C ASP A 54 -3.96 -3.13 14.23
N ALA A 55 -3.61 -1.87 13.97
CA ALA A 55 -3.71 -0.78 14.94
C ALA A 55 -5.17 -0.39 15.29
N CYS A 56 -6.09 -0.46 14.31
CA CYS A 56 -7.47 0.00 14.43
C CYS A 56 -8.44 -1.09 14.93
N LEU A 57 -7.99 -2.34 15.09
CA LEU A 57 -8.78 -3.51 15.52
C LEU A 57 -9.46 -3.42 16.91
N ARG A 58 -9.34 -2.29 17.62
CA ARG A 58 -9.93 -2.09 18.96
C ARG A 58 -11.33 -1.46 18.97
N GLY A 59 -11.96 -1.19 17.82
CA GLY A 59 -13.26 -0.52 17.72
C GLY A 59 -14.31 -1.18 16.80
N PRO A 60 -15.56 -0.69 16.78
CA PRO A 60 -16.59 -1.16 15.85
C PRO A 60 -16.15 -1.06 14.38
N ARG A 61 -16.53 -2.00 13.50
CA ARG A 61 -16.09 -2.04 12.09
C ARG A 61 -16.21 -0.72 11.31
N LEU A 62 -17.24 0.09 11.57
CA LEU A 62 -17.39 1.40 10.93
C LEU A 62 -16.33 2.40 11.41
N VAL A 63 -16.00 2.38 12.70
CA VAL A 63 -14.93 3.18 13.30
C VAL A 63 -13.56 2.73 12.77
N ASP A 64 -13.39 1.42 12.54
CA ASP A 64 -12.18 0.84 11.94
C ASP A 64 -11.92 1.39 10.51
N THR A 65 -12.94 1.46 9.65
CA THR A 65 -12.74 2.03 8.29
C THR A 65 -12.32 3.51 8.28
N VAL A 66 -12.86 4.31 9.19
CA VAL A 66 -12.48 5.72 9.35
C VAL A 66 -11.08 5.84 9.93
N CYS A 67 -10.75 4.99 10.91
CA CYS A 67 -9.42 4.90 11.51
C CYS A 67 -8.37 4.54 10.45
N VAL A 68 -8.60 3.49 9.67
CA VAL A 68 -7.71 3.07 8.57
C VAL A 68 -7.48 4.19 7.58
N ARG A 69 -8.54 4.88 7.10
CA ARG A 69 -8.37 6.03 6.19
C ARG A 69 -7.56 7.17 6.80
N ARG A 70 -7.72 7.42 8.09
CA ARG A 70 -6.98 8.47 8.81
C ARG A 70 -5.50 8.11 8.93
N VAL A 71 -5.20 6.88 9.29
CA VAL A 71 -3.84 6.33 9.35
C VAL A 71 -3.20 6.37 7.97
N THR A 72 -3.91 5.97 6.92
CA THR A 72 -3.38 6.04 5.55
C THR A 72 -3.04 7.46 5.12
N ARG A 73 -3.90 8.44 5.41
CA ARG A 73 -3.60 9.84 5.11
C ARG A 73 -2.39 10.34 5.86
N GLU A 74 -2.23 9.93 7.11
CA GLU A 74 -1.10 10.33 7.92
C GLU A 74 0.20 9.67 7.45
N ALA A 75 0.17 8.39 7.08
CA ALA A 75 1.32 7.70 6.51
C ALA A 75 1.85 8.41 5.25
N VAL A 76 0.96 8.89 4.38
CA VAL A 76 1.35 9.71 3.21
C VAL A 76 2.01 11.03 3.65
N ARG A 77 1.46 11.71 4.65
CA ARG A 77 2.03 12.99 5.15
C ARG A 77 3.39 12.86 5.81
N GLN A 78 3.71 11.67 6.33
CA GLN A 78 5.01 11.37 6.93
C GLN A 78 6.10 11.02 5.90
N LEU A 79 5.73 10.86 4.61
CA LEU A 79 6.71 10.66 3.55
C LEU A 79 7.53 11.94 3.29
N PRO A 80 8.78 11.85 2.80
CA PRO A 80 9.50 13.00 2.27
C PRO A 80 8.71 13.69 1.16
N GLN A 81 8.81 15.02 1.04
CA GLN A 81 8.01 15.82 0.10
C GLN A 81 8.09 15.28 -1.35
N SER A 82 9.29 14.93 -1.83
CA SER A 82 9.48 14.35 -3.16
C SER A 82 8.67 13.06 -3.38
N ARG A 83 8.56 12.22 -2.35
CA ARG A 83 7.79 10.97 -2.36
C ARG A 83 6.29 11.20 -2.27
N GLN A 84 5.86 12.27 -1.61
CA GLN A 84 4.45 12.69 -1.61
C GLN A 84 4.02 13.11 -3.02
N ASP A 85 4.87 13.86 -3.73
CA ASP A 85 4.59 14.31 -5.09
C ASP A 85 4.55 13.14 -6.08
N ASP A 86 5.50 12.20 -5.96
CA ASP A 86 5.52 10.95 -6.72
C ASP A 86 4.24 10.14 -6.50
N TYR A 87 3.89 9.91 -5.22
CA TYR A 87 2.67 9.20 -4.83
C TYR A 87 1.41 9.89 -5.35
N ALA A 88 1.29 11.21 -5.19
CA ALA A 88 0.15 11.98 -5.67
C ALA A 88 0.01 11.91 -7.19
N ARG A 89 1.12 11.91 -7.93
CA ARG A 89 1.14 11.74 -9.39
C ARG A 89 0.69 10.34 -9.79
N ALA A 90 1.25 9.31 -9.16
CA ALA A 90 0.89 7.92 -9.42
C ALA A 90 -0.61 7.64 -9.18
N ARG A 91 -1.18 8.20 -8.09
CA ARG A 91 -2.60 8.06 -7.76
C ARG A 91 -3.53 8.80 -8.71
N ARG A 92 -3.09 9.90 -9.33
CA ARG A 92 -3.87 10.62 -10.37
C ARG A 92 -3.94 9.87 -11.68
N VAL A 93 -2.92 9.05 -11.99
CA VAL A 93 -2.84 8.26 -13.23
C VAL A 93 -3.68 6.98 -13.16
N ALA A 94 -4.04 6.51 -11.97
CA ALA A 94 -5.00 5.42 -11.80
C ALA A 94 -6.44 5.96 -11.94
N PRO A 95 -7.12 5.81 -13.10
CA PRO A 95 -7.86 4.55 -13.36
C PRO A 95 -8.16 4.18 -14.85
N ILE A 96 -8.03 2.89 -15.22
CA ILE A 96 -9.09 2.08 -15.87
C ILE A 96 -8.96 0.66 -15.34
N SER A 97 -9.99 0.19 -14.63
CA SER A 97 -10.08 -1.17 -14.11
C SER A 97 -10.78 -2.08 -15.13
N ALA A 98 -10.18 -3.22 -15.44
CA ALA A 98 -10.91 -4.42 -15.85
C ALA A 98 -10.65 -5.48 -14.79
N GLU A 99 -11.62 -5.65 -13.89
CA GLU A 99 -11.63 -6.73 -12.91
C GLU A 99 -12.04 -8.01 -13.66
N ILE A 100 -11.13 -8.98 -13.78
CA ILE A 100 -11.41 -10.30 -14.36
C ILE A 100 -11.71 -11.24 -13.20
N ALA A 101 -12.97 -11.64 -13.06
CA ALA A 101 -13.37 -12.67 -12.12
C ALA A 101 -12.61 -13.98 -12.43
N PRO A 102 -12.05 -14.69 -11.44
CA PRO A 102 -11.45 -15.99 -11.68
C PRO A 102 -12.54 -16.94 -12.17
N ALA A 103 -12.42 -17.39 -13.43
CA ALA A 103 -13.20 -18.52 -13.93
C ALA A 103 -12.66 -19.78 -13.24
N TRP A 104 -13.26 -20.13 -12.10
CA TRP A 104 -13.08 -21.46 -11.53
C TRP A 104 -13.78 -22.48 -12.44
N PRO A 105 -13.08 -23.47 -13.00
CA PRO A 105 -13.75 -24.66 -13.51
C PRO A 105 -14.33 -25.46 -12.33
N ALA A 106 -15.54 -25.98 -12.56
CA ALA A 106 -16.41 -26.70 -11.61
C ALA A 106 -15.76 -27.90 -10.91
#